data_AF-A0A0J8GT65-F1
#
_entry.id   AF-A0A0J8GT65-F1
#
_cell.length_a   1.000
_cell.length_b   1.000
_cell.length_c   1.000
_cell.angle_alpha   90.00
_cell.angle_beta   90.00
_cell.angle_gamma   90.00
#
_symmetry.space_group_name_H-M   'P 1'
#
loop_
_entity.id
_entity.type
_entity.pdbx_description
1 polymer ?
#
loop_
_entity_poly.entity_id
_entity_poly.type
_entity_poly.pdbx_seq_one_letter_code
_entity_poly.pdbx_strand_id
1 'polypeptide(L)'
;MSLYQDVTNIINSLHQKLLKLANQDELIHHLQMHRSYICQSEALDEYIDETRELAKRCLSTNKDNERLNEMLNDQLDLLARLALTKHIENEELGKNRRSRVGYLHQKLAEYRQYLTKFDDQIRLHPNLPKSHKLYERREKCLFAINNLEEKINRLEWRK
;
A
#
# COMPACT_ATOMS: atom_id res chain seq x y z
N MET A 1 -22.34 10.24 21.58
CA MET A 1 -21.27 10.68 20.65
C MET A 1 -21.70 10.33 19.24
N SER A 2 -21.29 11.09 18.23
CA SER A 2 -21.58 10.76 16.83
C SER A 2 -20.68 9.61 16.38
N LEU A 3 -21.21 8.67 15.59
CA LEU A 3 -20.44 7.55 15.01
C LEU A 3 -19.17 8.04 14.27
N TYR A 4 -19.23 9.22 13.66
CA TYR A 4 -18.08 9.87 13.04
C TYR A 4 -16.98 10.23 14.04
N GLN A 5 -17.37 10.69 15.23
CA GLN A 5 -16.43 11.02 16.29
C GLN A 5 -15.72 9.78 16.81
N ASP A 6 -16.43 8.66 16.92
CA ASP A 6 -15.87 7.39 17.39
C ASP A 6 -14.86 6.83 16.39
N VAL A 7 -15.19 6.82 15.09
CA VAL A 7 -14.26 6.41 14.01
C VAL A 7 -13.03 7.31 13.96
N THR A 8 -13.20 8.63 14.11
CA THR A 8 -12.08 9.58 14.13
C THR A 8 -11.16 9.36 15.32
N ASN A 9 -11.71 9.03 16.49
CA ASN A 9 -10.92 8.71 17.68
C ASN A 9 -10.11 7.41 17.49
N ILE A 10 -10.68 6.39 16.82
CA ILE A 10 -9.97 5.15 16.48
C ILE A 10 -8.80 5.46 15.54
N ILE A 11 -9.04 6.21 14.45
CA ILE A 11 -8.00 6.60 13.49
C ILE A 11 -6.85 7.33 14.20
N ASN A 12 -7.16 8.27 15.09
CA ASN A 12 -6.14 9.00 15.84
C ASN A 12 -5.34 8.10 16.80
N SER A 13 -5.99 7.14 17.45
CA SER A 13 -5.31 6.15 18.29
C SER A 13 -4.36 5.26 17.49
N LEU A 14 -4.79 4.82 16.31
CA LEU A 14 -3.94 4.04 15.39
C LEU A 14 -2.76 4.89 14.90
N HIS A 15 -3.00 6.12 14.49
CA HIS A 15 -1.95 7.04 14.06
C HIS A 15 -0.86 7.21 15.13
N GLN A 16 -1.24 7.46 16.39
CA GLN A 16 -0.30 7.60 17.52
C GLN A 16 0.50 6.33 17.81
N LYS A 17 -0.04 5.14 17.50
CA LYS A 17 0.71 3.88 17.60
C LYS A 17 1.68 3.71 16.44
N LEU A 18 1.27 4.06 15.23
CA LEU A 18 2.08 3.94 14.02
C LEU A 18 3.26 4.92 14.02
N LEU A 19 3.11 6.15 14.51
CA LEU A 19 4.21 7.12 14.65
C LEU A 19 5.35 6.63 15.54
N LYS A 20 5.07 5.70 16.47
CA LYS A 20 6.08 5.13 17.39
C LYS A 20 6.91 4.02 16.74
N LEU A 21 6.58 3.60 15.51
CA LEU A 21 7.32 2.60 14.77
C LEU A 21 8.58 3.23 14.14
N ALA A 22 9.70 2.51 14.22
CA ALA A 22 11.00 3.02 13.76
C ALA A 22 11.13 3.10 12.23
N ASN A 23 10.29 2.39 11.47
CA ASN A 23 10.44 2.23 10.02
C ASN A 23 9.20 2.77 9.28
N GLN A 24 9.06 4.09 9.25
CA GLN A 24 7.92 4.79 8.63
C GLN A 24 7.85 4.56 7.11
N ASP A 25 8.99 4.49 6.42
CA ASP A 25 9.03 4.30 4.97
C ASP A 25 8.47 2.93 4.54
N GLU A 26 8.78 1.88 5.32
CA GLU A 26 8.26 0.53 5.07
C GLU A 26 6.75 0.47 5.33
N LEU A 27 6.29 1.17 6.36
CA LEU A 27 4.87 1.29 6.69
C LEU A 27 4.09 1.99 5.57
N ILE A 28 4.61 3.10 5.04
CA ILE A 28 3.99 3.81 3.91
C ILE A 28 3.95 2.94 2.67
N HIS A 29 5.04 2.23 2.39
CA HIS A 29 5.05 1.27 1.30
C HIS A 29 3.93 0.23 1.46
N HIS A 30 3.78 -0.38 2.65
CA HIS A 30 2.72 -1.35 2.91
C HIS A 30 1.30 -0.77 2.77
N LEU A 31 1.09 0.46 3.23
CA LEU A 31 -0.18 1.15 3.03
C LEU A 31 -0.47 1.33 1.54
N GLN A 32 0.51 1.82 0.77
CA GLN A 32 0.44 2.02 -0.68
C GLN A 32 0.15 0.74 -1.47
N MET A 33 0.55 -0.43 -0.95
CA MET A 33 0.33 -1.72 -1.62
C MET A 33 -1.09 -2.26 -1.50
N HIS A 34 -1.92 -1.73 -0.61
CA HIS A 34 -3.24 -2.31 -0.35
C HIS A 34 -4.22 -2.00 -1.48
N ARG A 35 -5.07 -2.98 -1.86
CA ARG A 35 -6.05 -2.83 -2.96
C ARG A 35 -7.07 -1.71 -2.73
N SER A 36 -7.32 -1.39 -1.47
CA SER A 36 -8.25 -0.35 -1.01
C SER A 36 -7.54 0.99 -0.78
N TYR A 37 -6.27 1.07 -1.22
CA TYR A 37 -5.50 2.28 -1.28
C TYR A 37 -6.01 3.14 -2.45
N ILE A 38 -6.59 4.27 -2.10
CA ILE A 38 -7.19 5.20 -3.06
C ILE A 38 -6.21 6.32 -3.42
N CYS A 39 -5.09 6.46 -2.68
CA CYS A 39 -4.38 7.73 -2.69
C CYS A 39 -2.93 7.74 -3.17
N GLN A 40 -2.37 8.94 -3.16
CA GLN A 40 -1.05 9.29 -3.67
C GLN A 40 -0.10 9.74 -2.55
N SER A 41 -0.52 9.57 -1.29
CA SER A 41 0.14 10.09 -0.10
C SER A 41 1.52 9.47 0.09
N GLU A 42 2.50 10.31 0.35
CA GLU A 42 3.89 9.91 0.58
C GLU A 42 4.23 9.91 2.07
N ALA A 43 3.33 10.45 2.91
CA ALA A 43 3.47 10.53 4.37
C ALA A 43 2.29 9.88 5.12
N LEU A 44 2.57 9.46 6.36
CA LEU A 44 1.58 8.81 7.23
C LEU A 44 0.47 9.78 7.62
N ASP A 45 0.83 11.02 7.92
CA ASP A 45 -0.13 12.09 8.25
C ASP A 45 -1.14 12.30 7.11
N GLU A 46 -0.65 12.38 5.88
CA GLU A 46 -1.48 12.53 4.68
C GLU A 46 -2.44 11.34 4.51
N TYR A 47 -1.95 10.12 4.71
CA TYR A 47 -2.80 8.92 4.66
C TYR A 47 -3.92 8.97 5.70
N ILE A 48 -3.58 9.36 6.93
CA ILE A 48 -4.51 9.45 8.03
C ILE A 48 -5.58 10.53 7.77
N ASP A 49 -5.18 11.69 7.24
CA ASP A 49 -6.10 12.78 6.90
C ASP A 49 -7.12 12.35 5.85
N GLU A 50 -6.70 11.56 4.87
CA GLU A 50 -7.59 11.05 3.84
C GLU A 50 -8.50 9.94 4.33
N THR A 51 -8.03 9.06 5.21
CA THR A 51 -8.90 8.08 5.88
C THR A 51 -9.99 8.79 6.70
N ARG A 52 -9.68 9.93 7.32
CA ARG A 52 -10.69 10.77 8.01
C ARG A 52 -11.68 11.39 7.02
N GLU A 53 -11.21 11.87 5.88
CA GLU A 53 -12.07 12.43 4.84
C GLU A 53 -12.97 11.34 4.21
N LEU A 54 -12.46 10.12 4.05
CA LEU A 54 -13.25 8.95 3.65
C LEU A 54 -14.32 8.63 4.71
N ALA A 55 -13.95 8.58 5.99
CA ALA A 55 -14.89 8.36 7.09
C ALA A 55 -15.98 9.44 7.13
N LYS A 56 -15.61 10.71 6.89
CA LYS A 56 -16.55 11.81 6.78
C LYS A 56 -17.54 11.58 5.66
N ARG A 57 -17.07 11.20 4.46
CA ARG A 57 -17.93 10.92 3.30
C ARG A 57 -18.86 9.72 3.54
N CYS A 58 -18.37 8.63 4.11
CA CYS A 58 -19.21 7.47 4.43
C CYS A 58 -20.35 7.85 5.39
N LEU A 59 -20.05 8.69 6.39
CA LEU A 59 -20.97 8.98 7.50
C LEU A 59 -21.80 10.26 7.29
N SER A 60 -21.44 11.12 6.34
CA SER A 60 -22.22 12.32 5.98
C SER A 60 -23.25 12.06 4.88
N THR A 61 -23.11 10.97 4.12
CA THR A 61 -23.99 10.70 2.97
C THR A 61 -25.21 9.90 3.45
N ASN A 62 -26.42 10.45 3.28
CA ASN A 62 -27.69 9.74 3.59
C ASN A 62 -28.00 8.56 2.64
N LYS A 63 -27.11 8.26 1.68
CA LYS A 63 -27.17 7.08 0.83
C LYS A 63 -26.13 6.10 1.33
N ASP A 64 -26.58 4.91 1.72
CA ASP A 64 -25.69 3.77 1.95
C ASP A 64 -24.88 3.53 0.68
N ASN A 65 -23.60 3.85 0.76
CA ASN A 65 -22.65 3.59 -0.30
C ASN A 65 -21.76 2.45 0.18
N GLU A 66 -22.28 1.23 0.00
CA GLU A 66 -21.66 -0.02 0.43
C GLU A 66 -20.19 -0.11 0.02
N ARG A 67 -19.87 0.35 -1.20
CA ARG A 67 -18.49 0.42 -1.69
C ARG A 67 -17.60 1.36 -0.88
N LEU A 68 -18.10 2.54 -0.49
CA LEU A 68 -17.33 3.46 0.36
C LEU A 68 -17.16 2.89 1.78
N ASN A 69 -18.18 2.21 2.30
CA ASN A 69 -18.12 1.54 3.60
C ASN A 69 -17.11 0.39 3.61
N GLU A 70 -17.10 -0.46 2.57
CA GLU A 70 -16.08 -1.50 2.38
C GLU A 70 -14.67 -0.91 2.30
N MET A 71 -14.50 0.18 1.53
CA MET A 71 -13.21 0.86 1.40
C MET A 71 -12.73 1.46 2.73
N LEU A 72 -13.63 2.03 3.53
CA LEU A 72 -13.30 2.54 4.86
C LEU A 72 -12.92 1.39 5.81
N ASN A 73 -13.69 0.31 5.83
CA ASN A 73 -13.41 -0.86 6.65
C ASN A 73 -12.04 -1.48 6.32
N ASP A 74 -11.73 -1.59 5.03
CA ASP A 74 -10.45 -2.09 4.57
C ASP A 74 -9.26 -1.21 5.03
N GLN A 75 -9.42 0.13 5.01
CA GLN A 75 -8.37 1.04 5.50
C GLN A 75 -8.20 0.95 7.02
N LEU A 76 -9.30 0.84 7.76
CA LEU A 76 -9.26 0.69 9.22
C LEU A 76 -8.64 -0.65 9.63
N ASP A 77 -8.98 -1.75 8.95
CA ASP A 77 -8.39 -3.08 9.19
C ASP A 77 -6.89 -3.08 8.92
N LEU A 78 -6.46 -2.47 7.81
CA LEU A 78 -5.05 -2.35 7.48
C LEU A 78 -4.26 -1.54 8.52
N LEU A 79 -4.77 -0.36 8.91
CA LEU A 79 -4.17 0.46 9.96
C LEU A 79 -4.11 -0.28 11.30
N ALA A 80 -5.16 -1.01 11.65
CA ALA A 80 -5.24 -1.79 12.87
C ALA A 80 -4.21 -2.94 12.87
N ARG A 81 -4.07 -3.67 11.76
CA ARG A 81 -3.04 -4.69 11.60
C ARG A 81 -1.66 -4.07 11.76
N LEU A 82 -1.34 -3.02 11.02
CA LEU A 82 -0.03 -2.36 11.12
C LEU A 82 0.26 -1.82 12.53
N ALA A 83 -0.76 -1.36 13.26
CA ALA A 83 -0.60 -0.85 14.63
C ALA A 83 -0.48 -1.95 15.69
N LEU A 84 -1.04 -3.14 15.44
CA LEU A 84 -0.95 -4.30 16.32
C LEU A 84 0.34 -5.10 16.09
N THR A 85 0.86 -5.11 14.86
CA THR A 85 2.02 -5.94 14.53
C THR A 85 3.33 -5.21 14.86
N LYS A 86 4.02 -5.67 15.91
CA LYS A 86 5.49 -5.44 16.06
C LYS A 86 6.32 -6.21 15.02
N HIS A 87 5.70 -6.99 14.14
CA HIS A 87 6.35 -7.80 13.12
C HIS A 87 5.52 -7.74 11.84
N ILE A 88 6.03 -7.10 10.79
CA ILE A 88 5.50 -7.31 9.44
C ILE A 88 5.85 -8.76 9.05
N GLU A 89 5.00 -9.71 9.43
CA GLU A 89 5.03 -11.07 8.94
C GLU A 89 3.70 -11.40 8.28
N ASN A 90 3.75 -11.50 6.95
CA ASN A 90 2.76 -12.17 6.11
C ASN A 90 2.57 -13.61 6.58
N GLU A 91 1.47 -13.88 7.29
CA GLU A 91 1.16 -15.20 7.84
C GLU A 91 0.87 -16.29 6.78
N GLU A 92 0.83 -15.98 5.49
CA GLU A 92 0.67 -17.02 4.44
C GLU A 92 1.96 -17.38 3.66
N LEU A 93 3.10 -16.72 3.92
CA LEU A 93 4.34 -16.94 3.15
C LEU A 93 5.50 -17.56 3.96
N GLY A 94 5.23 -17.97 5.21
CA GLY A 94 6.22 -18.36 6.22
C GLY A 94 7.04 -19.64 5.97
N LYS A 95 6.94 -20.32 4.81
CA LYS A 95 7.65 -21.59 4.59
C LYS A 95 8.92 -21.52 3.73
N ASN A 96 9.28 -20.39 3.12
CA ASN A 96 10.49 -20.31 2.26
C ASN A 96 11.53 -19.24 2.63
N ARG A 97 11.50 -18.71 3.84
CA ARG A 97 12.52 -17.74 4.31
C ARG A 97 13.80 -18.45 4.77
N ARG A 98 14.74 -18.70 3.85
CA ARG A 98 16.15 -18.97 4.24
C ARG A 98 17.26 -18.37 3.37
N SER A 99 16.96 -17.59 2.33
CA SER A 99 18.04 -16.87 1.63
C SER A 99 17.66 -15.45 1.22
N ARG A 100 18.61 -14.52 1.38
CA ARG A 100 18.54 -13.13 0.88
C ARG A 100 18.18 -13.08 -0.60
N VAL A 101 18.60 -14.08 -1.36
CA VAL A 101 18.30 -14.27 -2.79
C VAL A 101 16.83 -14.62 -3.00
N GLY A 102 16.26 -15.52 -2.19
CA GLY A 102 14.83 -15.86 -2.23
C GLY A 102 13.91 -14.66 -1.96
N TYR A 103 14.29 -13.79 -1.02
CA TYR A 103 13.57 -12.53 -0.77
C TYR A 103 13.59 -11.60 -1.99
N LEU A 104 14.75 -11.46 -2.65
CA LEU A 104 14.88 -10.62 -3.84
C LEU A 104 14.07 -11.16 -5.02
N HIS A 105 14.08 -12.49 -5.24
CA HIS A 105 13.26 -13.13 -6.27
C HIS A 105 11.76 -12.94 -6.02
N GLN A 106 11.32 -13.02 -4.76
CA GLN A 106 9.94 -12.74 -4.40
C GLN A 106 9.58 -11.28 -4.69
N LYS A 107 10.41 -10.32 -4.26
CA LYS A 107 10.21 -8.90 -4.58
C LYS A 107 10.17 -8.66 -6.08
N LEU A 108 11.03 -9.32 -6.86
CA LEU A 108 11.02 -9.23 -8.32
C LEU A 108 9.70 -9.74 -8.91
N ALA A 109 9.17 -10.86 -8.42
CA ALA A 109 7.88 -11.39 -8.85
C ALA A 109 6.73 -10.44 -8.53
N GLU A 110 6.73 -9.81 -7.35
CA GLU A 110 5.76 -8.79 -6.94
C GLU A 110 5.81 -7.59 -7.91
N TYR A 111 6.99 -7.03 -8.17
CA TYR A 111 7.14 -5.90 -9.10
C TYR A 111 6.69 -6.22 -10.54
N ARG A 112 6.92 -7.44 -11.02
CA ARG A 112 6.43 -7.90 -12.32
C ARG A 112 4.89 -7.94 -12.38
N GLN A 113 4.24 -8.39 -11.30
CA GLN A 113 2.76 -8.35 -11.23
C GLN A 113 2.21 -6.92 -11.24
N TYR A 114 2.90 -5.97 -10.59
CA TYR A 114 2.48 -4.56 -10.62
C TYR A 114 2.63 -3.94 -12.00
N LEU A 115 3.72 -4.27 -12.71
CA LEU A 115 3.90 -3.82 -14.08
C LEU A 115 2.72 -4.24 -14.97
N THR A 116 2.30 -5.50 -14.88
CA THR A 116 1.13 -6.01 -15.62
C THR A 116 -0.14 -5.23 -15.28
N LYS A 117 -0.39 -4.93 -14.00
CA LYS A 117 -1.57 -4.15 -13.59
C LYS A 117 -1.53 -2.72 -14.14
N PHE A 118 -0.38 -2.07 -14.15
CA PHE A 118 -0.24 -0.73 -14.74
C PHE A 118 -0.44 -0.77 -16.26
N ASP A 119 0.10 -1.77 -16.94
CA ASP A 119 -0.11 -1.97 -18.37
C ASP A 119 -1.58 -2.19 -18.72
N ASP A 120 -2.30 -3.00 -17.93
CA ASP A 120 -3.73 -3.23 -18.12
C ASP A 120 -4.56 -1.96 -17.86
N GLN A 121 -4.22 -1.18 -16.83
CA GLN A 121 -4.87 0.11 -16.56
C GLN A 121 -4.63 1.12 -17.69
N ILE A 122 -3.43 1.18 -18.25
CA ILE A 122 -3.12 2.03 -19.42
C ILE A 122 -3.94 1.57 -20.62
N ARG A 123 -4.03 0.25 -20.85
CA ARG A 123 -4.79 -0.34 -21.97
C ARG A 123 -6.29 -0.04 -21.88
N LEU A 124 -6.85 -0.07 -20.67
CA LEU A 124 -8.27 0.22 -20.42
C LEU A 124 -8.61 1.71 -20.59
N HIS A 125 -7.61 2.59 -20.57
CA HIS A 125 -7.77 4.04 -20.72
C HIS A 125 -6.93 4.59 -21.89
N PRO A 126 -7.34 4.37 -23.15
CA PRO A 126 -6.54 4.76 -24.33
C PRO A 126 -6.37 6.27 -24.49
N ASN A 127 -7.23 7.09 -23.87
CA ASN A 127 -7.16 8.55 -23.93
C ASN A 127 -6.30 9.17 -22.80
N LEU A 128 -5.62 8.34 -22.01
CA LEU A 128 -4.78 8.84 -20.92
C LEU A 128 -3.57 9.61 -21.50
N PRO A 129 -3.33 10.87 -21.09
CA PRO A 129 -2.19 11.62 -21.59
C PRO A 129 -0.88 10.96 -21.13
N LYS A 130 0.16 11.04 -21.96
CA LYS A 130 1.48 10.46 -21.63
C LYS A 130 2.12 11.07 -20.37
N SER A 131 1.73 12.28 -19.99
CA SER A 131 2.11 12.94 -18.74
C SER A 131 1.35 12.44 -17.51
N HIS A 132 0.42 11.50 -17.68
CA HIS A 132 -0.35 10.97 -16.58
C HIS A 132 0.55 10.17 -15.62
N LYS A 133 0.38 10.38 -14.32
CA LYS A 133 1.19 9.76 -13.24
C LYS A 133 1.28 8.23 -13.32
N LEU A 134 0.35 7.59 -14.02
CA LEU A 134 0.36 6.14 -14.28
C LEU A 134 1.57 5.70 -15.12
N TYR A 135 1.97 6.50 -16.12
CA TYR A 135 3.15 6.23 -16.94
C TYR A 135 4.45 6.41 -16.13
N GLU A 136 4.51 7.43 -15.27
CA GLU A 136 5.65 7.66 -14.36
C GLU A 136 5.79 6.51 -13.36
N ARG A 137 4.67 6.02 -12.79
CA ARG A 137 4.66 4.88 -11.87
C ARG A 137 5.09 3.58 -12.55
N ARG A 138 4.64 3.36 -13.77
CA ARG A 138 5.10 2.24 -14.61
C ARG A 138 6.62 2.29 -14.81
N GLU A 139 7.15 3.46 -15.10
CA GLU A 139 8.60 3.68 -15.29
C GLU A 139 9.39 3.42 -14.00
N LYS A 140 8.92 3.92 -12.85
CA LYS A 140 9.52 3.63 -11.53
C LYS A 140 9.51 2.13 -11.22
N CYS A 141 8.44 1.41 -11.57
CA CYS A 141 8.39 -0.04 -11.42
C CYS A 141 9.39 -0.76 -12.33
N LEU A 142 9.52 -0.34 -13.59
CA LEU A 142 10.56 -0.89 -14.48
C LEU A 142 11.96 -0.66 -13.92
N PHE A 143 12.23 0.53 -13.39
CA PHE A 143 13.52 0.81 -12.76
C PHE A 143 13.77 -0.07 -11.52
N ALA A 144 12.76 -0.29 -10.68
CA ALA A 144 12.86 -1.16 -9.53
C ALA A 144 13.11 -2.64 -9.93
N ILE A 145 12.45 -3.11 -11.00
CA ILE A 145 12.68 -4.45 -11.58
C ILE A 145 14.13 -4.59 -12.01
N ASN A 146 14.63 -3.66 -12.82
CA ASN A 146 16.01 -3.69 -13.32
C ASN A 146 17.03 -3.69 -12.18
N ASN A 147 16.83 -2.86 -11.15
CA ASN A 147 17.70 -2.83 -9.99
C ASN A 147 17.67 -4.12 -9.17
N LEU A 148 16.51 -4.78 -9.06
CA LEU A 148 16.38 -6.07 -8.38
C LEU A 148 17.05 -7.17 -9.18
N GLU A 149 16.87 -7.20 -10.51
CA GLU A 149 17.53 -8.15 -11.41
C GLU A 149 19.06 -7.99 -11.36
N GLU A 150 19.58 -6.77 -11.41
CA GLU A 150 21.01 -6.54 -11.24
C GLU A 150 21.53 -7.03 -9.89
N LYS A 151 20.80 -6.76 -8.80
CA LYS A 151 21.19 -7.21 -7.45
C LYS A 151 21.19 -8.73 -7.33
N ILE A 152 20.19 -9.40 -7.91
CA ILE A 152 20.09 -10.86 -7.96
C ILE A 152 21.26 -11.43 -8.77
N ASN A 153 21.49 -10.91 -9.99
CA ASN A 153 22.58 -11.34 -10.84
C ASN A 153 23.94 -11.21 -10.14
N ARG A 154 24.22 -10.07 -9.49
CA ARG A 154 25.47 -9.88 -8.73
C ARG A 154 25.65 -10.87 -7.58
N LEU A 155 24.56 -11.31 -6.97
CA LEU A 155 24.59 -12.29 -5.87
C LEU A 155 24.70 -13.73 -6.36
N GLU A 156 24.10 -14.04 -7.51
CA GLU A 156 24.18 -15.36 -8.14
C GLU A 156 25.54 -15.61 -8.79
N TRP A 157 26.20 -14.59 -9.36
CA TRP A 157 27.56 -14.68 -9.89
C TRP A 157 28.67 -14.75 -8.81
N ARG A 158 28.34 -14.45 -7.55
CA ARG A 158 29.27 -14.55 -6.40
C ARG A 158 29.17 -15.89 -5.66
N LYS A 159 28.28 -16.79 -6.08
CA LYS A 159 28.20 -18.17 -5.59
C LYS A 159 29.06 -19.08 -6.45
#